data_AF-A0A1Q6LD79-F1
#
_entry.id   AF-A0A1Q6LD79-F1
#
_cell.length_a   1.000
_cell.length_b   1.000
_cell.length_c   1.000
_cell.angle_alpha   90.00
_cell.angle_beta   90.00
_cell.angle_gamma   90.00
#
_symmetry.space_group_name_H-M   'P 1'
#
loop_
_entity.id
_entity.type
_entity.pdbx_description
1 polymer ?
#
loop_
_entity_poly.entity_id
_entity_poly.type
_entity_poly.pdbx_seq_one_letter_code
_entity_poly.pdbx_strand_id
1 'polypeptide(L)'
;MDINIENMKANSNDREYVLKTVKEQGKMLEFASSELQDDEEIVKVALTQDGEALEFASDRLKGKKDIVLLAIKTAPWTAFYASEKLKADKELIMASVKDCGQTLYYASEKLRDDEEVVRAAVANKGIIIKYASYRLRNNKEIAKIAMEQDKRAYQFLTKELKQDEEIKALKG
;
A
#
# COMPACT_ATOMS: atom_id res chain seq x y z
N MET A 1 16.57 -27.82 8.02
CA MET A 1 17.03 -27.45 6.66
C MET A 1 17.61 -26.08 6.82
N ASP A 2 18.92 -25.93 6.60
CA ASP A 2 19.54 -24.61 6.69
C ASP A 2 19.14 -23.81 5.45
N ILE A 3 18.10 -22.98 5.62
CA ILE A 3 17.63 -22.09 4.57
C ILE A 3 18.68 -21.00 4.43
N ASN A 4 19.35 -20.99 3.27
CA ASN A 4 20.30 -19.96 2.91
C ASN A 4 20.15 -19.62 1.43
N ILE A 5 20.67 -18.45 1.05
CA ILE A 5 20.52 -17.89 -0.29
C ILE A 5 21.21 -18.77 -1.35
N GLU A 6 22.35 -19.38 -1.02
CA GLU A 6 23.11 -20.22 -1.96
C GLU A 6 22.30 -21.45 -2.37
N ASN A 7 21.72 -22.16 -1.39
CA ASN A 7 20.89 -23.33 -1.63
C ASN A 7 19.59 -22.95 -2.35
N MET A 8 18.98 -21.81 -1.99
CA MET A 8 17.78 -21.31 -2.69
C MET A 8 18.08 -21.02 -4.17
N LYS A 9 19.20 -20.34 -4.47
CA LYS A 9 19.60 -20.04 -5.86
C LYS A 9 19.90 -21.30 -6.67
N ALA A 10 20.61 -22.26 -6.07
CA ALA A 10 20.93 -23.54 -6.72
C ALA A 10 19.67 -24.35 -7.08
N ASN A 11 18.60 -24.18 -6.30
CA ASN A 11 17.32 -24.87 -6.48
C ASN A 11 16.19 -23.92 -6.92
N SER A 12 16.53 -22.80 -7.56
CA SER A 12 15.58 -21.75 -7.91
C SER A 12 14.45 -22.19 -8.85
N ASN A 13 14.64 -23.27 -9.61
CA ASN A 13 13.62 -23.89 -10.47
C ASN A 13 12.96 -25.14 -9.85
N ASP A 14 13.44 -25.61 -8.69
CA ASP A 14 12.85 -26.75 -8.00
C ASP A 14 11.62 -26.29 -7.23
N ARG A 15 10.45 -26.59 -7.78
CA ARG A 15 9.16 -26.19 -7.23
C ARG A 15 8.98 -26.61 -5.77
N GLU A 16 9.34 -27.84 -5.42
CA GLU A 16 9.14 -28.38 -4.08
C GLU A 16 10.09 -27.71 -3.07
N TYR A 17 11.36 -27.55 -3.47
CA TYR A 17 12.35 -26.84 -2.68
C TYR A 17 11.92 -25.39 -2.41
N VAL A 18 11.52 -24.67 -3.47
CA VAL A 18 11.07 -23.27 -3.37
C VAL A 18 9.85 -23.17 -2.47
N LEU A 19 8.83 -24.01 -2.69
CA LEU A 19 7.60 -24.01 -1.90
C LEU A 19 7.89 -24.22 -0.40
N LYS A 20 8.75 -25.19 -0.06
CA LYS A 20 9.17 -25.44 1.32
C LYS A 20 9.93 -24.25 1.91
N THR A 21 10.77 -23.61 1.11
CA THR A 21 11.61 -22.49 1.56
C THR A 21 10.79 -21.23 1.81
N VAL A 22 9.90 -20.84 0.88
CA VAL A 22 9.05 -19.65 1.03
C VAL A 22 8.01 -19.80 2.14
N LYS A 23 7.62 -21.03 2.47
CA LYS A 23 6.73 -21.30 3.60
C LYS A 23 7.36 -20.92 4.95
N GLU A 24 8.68 -21.02 5.08
CA GLU A 24 9.41 -20.64 6.28
C GLU A 24 9.92 -19.19 6.20
N GLN A 25 10.30 -18.73 5.01
CA GLN A 25 10.84 -17.39 4.73
C GLN A 25 10.32 -16.86 3.38
N GLY A 26 9.19 -16.15 3.39
CA GLY A 26 8.46 -15.69 2.20
C GLY A 26 9.31 -14.85 1.25
N LYS A 27 10.19 -14.00 1.78
CA LYS A 27 11.13 -13.18 0.99
C LYS A 27 12.12 -13.99 0.14
N MET A 28 12.32 -15.29 0.42
CA MET A 28 13.14 -16.14 -0.45
C MET A 28 12.57 -16.28 -1.86
N LEU A 29 11.30 -15.90 -2.10
CA LEU A 29 10.73 -15.77 -3.44
C LEU A 29 11.59 -14.91 -4.38
N GLU A 30 12.34 -13.93 -3.86
CA GLU A 30 13.32 -13.12 -4.60
C GLU A 30 14.29 -13.96 -5.44
N PHE A 31 14.68 -15.13 -4.93
CA PHE A 31 15.69 -15.99 -5.52
C PHE A 31 15.11 -17.18 -6.30
N ALA A 32 13.79 -17.31 -6.36
CA ALA A 32 13.13 -18.28 -7.22
C ALA A 32 13.27 -17.88 -8.69
N SER A 33 13.09 -18.83 -9.61
CA SER A 33 13.08 -18.53 -11.04
C SER A 33 11.88 -17.66 -11.40
N SER A 34 11.96 -16.99 -12.55
CA SER A 34 10.86 -16.18 -13.08
C SER A 34 9.54 -16.95 -13.20
N GLU A 35 9.63 -18.23 -13.55
CA GLU A 35 8.51 -19.15 -13.68
C GLU A 35 7.83 -19.40 -12.33
N LEU A 36 8.62 -19.55 -11.26
CA LEU A 36 8.08 -19.78 -9.91
C LEU A 36 7.68 -18.48 -9.20
N GLN A 37 8.27 -17.33 -9.56
CA GLN A 37 7.77 -15.99 -9.19
C GLN A 37 6.42 -15.66 -9.86
N ASP A 38 6.05 -16.40 -10.91
CA ASP A 38 4.74 -16.35 -11.57
C ASP A 38 3.82 -17.54 -11.21
N ASP A 39 4.27 -18.49 -10.38
CA ASP A 39 3.45 -19.58 -9.85
C ASP A 39 2.56 -19.05 -8.73
N GLU A 40 1.25 -19.03 -8.97
CA GLU A 40 0.28 -18.44 -8.06
C GLU A 40 0.25 -19.13 -6.68
N GLU A 41 0.46 -20.45 -6.61
CA GLU A 41 0.44 -21.20 -5.36
C GLU A 41 1.65 -20.85 -4.51
N ILE A 42 2.85 -20.85 -5.12
CA ILE A 42 4.09 -20.47 -4.44
C ILE A 42 4.00 -19.03 -3.93
N VAL A 43 3.55 -18.10 -4.77
CA VAL A 43 3.39 -16.70 -4.38
C VAL A 43 2.38 -16.57 -3.24
N LYS A 44 1.23 -17.24 -3.28
CA LYS A 44 0.25 -17.21 -2.18
C LYS A 44 0.84 -17.72 -0.87
N VAL A 45 1.65 -18.79 -0.91
CA VAL A 45 2.33 -19.31 0.29
C VAL A 45 3.36 -18.30 0.81
N ALA A 46 4.18 -17.72 -0.07
CA ALA A 46 5.14 -16.68 0.31
C ALA A 46 4.45 -15.47 0.95
N LEU A 47 3.35 -14.98 0.36
CA LEU A 47 2.59 -13.83 0.86
C LEU A 47 1.88 -14.09 2.19
N THR A 48 1.48 -15.34 2.43
CA THR A 48 0.87 -15.72 3.72
C THR A 48 1.91 -15.70 4.85
N GLN A 49 3.18 -15.98 4.53
CA GLN A 49 4.28 -15.90 5.48
C GLN A 49 4.76 -14.45 5.65
N ASP A 50 4.94 -13.72 4.55
CA ASP A 50 5.37 -12.32 4.54
C ASP A 50 4.82 -11.61 3.29
N GLY A 51 3.84 -10.73 3.49
CA GLY A 51 3.22 -9.95 2.42
C GLY A 51 4.20 -9.09 1.60
N GLU A 52 5.38 -8.74 2.14
CA GLU A 52 6.41 -8.01 1.41
C GLU A 52 6.99 -8.82 0.24
N ALA A 53 6.81 -10.15 0.24
CA ALA A 53 7.17 -11.00 -0.89
C ALA A 53 6.45 -10.63 -2.20
N LEU A 54 5.38 -9.81 -2.15
CA LEU A 54 4.71 -9.29 -3.34
C LEU A 54 5.67 -8.53 -4.26
N GLU A 55 6.73 -7.93 -3.71
CA GLU A 55 7.79 -7.26 -4.47
C GLU A 55 8.36 -8.15 -5.58
N PHE A 56 8.50 -9.44 -5.31
CA PHE A 56 9.16 -10.41 -6.19
C PHE A 56 8.20 -11.20 -7.07
N ALA A 57 6.89 -11.05 -6.86
CA ALA A 57 5.89 -11.66 -7.74
C ALA A 57 5.93 -11.03 -9.14
N SER A 58 5.52 -11.78 -10.15
CA SER A 58 5.39 -11.27 -11.51
C SER A 58 4.39 -10.10 -11.62
N ASP A 59 4.54 -9.27 -12.65
CA ASP A 59 3.57 -8.21 -12.95
C ASP A 59 2.15 -8.75 -13.20
N ARG A 60 2.04 -9.97 -13.75
CA ARG A 60 0.77 -10.66 -13.96
C ARG A 60 0.07 -10.90 -12.63
N LEU A 61 0.80 -11.37 -11.61
CA LEU A 61 0.25 -11.63 -10.27
C LEU A 61 0.03 -10.34 -9.47
N LYS A 62 0.89 -9.32 -9.63
CA LYS A 62 0.65 -7.95 -9.11
C LYS A 62 -0.58 -7.26 -9.75
N GLY A 63 -1.07 -7.80 -10.87
CA GLY A 63 -2.32 -7.42 -11.51
C GLY A 63 -3.57 -8.13 -10.94
N LYS A 64 -3.41 -9.13 -10.07
CA LYS A 64 -4.52 -9.89 -9.49
C LYS A 64 -4.92 -9.33 -8.13
N LYS A 65 -6.19 -8.92 -8.02
CA LYS A 65 -6.72 -8.26 -6.81
C LYS A 65 -6.62 -9.14 -5.56
N ASP A 66 -6.93 -10.44 -5.67
CA ASP A 66 -6.88 -11.37 -4.54
C ASP A 66 -5.44 -11.59 -4.02
N ILE A 67 -4.46 -11.64 -4.93
CA ILE A 67 -3.03 -11.73 -4.60
C ILE A 67 -2.57 -10.48 -3.84
N VAL A 68 -2.86 -9.30 -4.38
CA VAL A 68 -2.44 -8.04 -3.74
C VAL A 68 -3.15 -7.84 -2.40
N LEU A 69 -4.44 -8.18 -2.29
CA LEU A 69 -5.16 -8.15 -1.02
C LEU A 69 -4.60 -9.12 0.01
N LEU A 70 -4.07 -10.28 -0.41
CA LEU A 70 -3.41 -11.21 0.50
C LEU A 70 -2.15 -10.56 1.10
N ALA A 71 -1.32 -9.91 0.27
CA ALA A 71 -0.12 -9.19 0.72
C ALA A 71 -0.44 -8.03 1.68
N ILE A 72 -1.47 -7.23 1.35
CA ILE A 72 -1.90 -6.07 2.13
C ILE A 72 -2.28 -6.44 3.57
N LYS A 73 -2.79 -7.65 3.81
CA LYS A 73 -3.21 -8.09 5.16
C LYS A 73 -2.08 -8.04 6.18
N THR A 74 -0.84 -8.32 5.78
CA THR A 74 0.32 -8.33 6.68
C THR A 74 1.27 -7.17 6.41
N ALA A 75 1.29 -6.66 5.19
CA ALA A 75 2.12 -5.53 4.78
C ALA A 75 1.29 -4.52 3.96
N PRO A 76 0.48 -3.66 4.61
CA PRO A 76 -0.46 -2.77 3.91
C PRO A 76 0.19 -1.89 2.84
N TRP A 77 1.44 -1.49 3.07
CA TRP A 77 2.21 -0.66 2.16
C TRP A 77 2.42 -1.30 0.77
N THR A 78 2.36 -2.64 0.67
CA THR A 78 2.57 -3.39 -0.59
C THR A 78 1.53 -3.08 -1.67
N ALA A 79 0.45 -2.37 -1.34
CA ALA A 79 -0.50 -1.82 -2.32
C ALA A 79 0.20 -0.97 -3.41
N PHE A 80 1.38 -0.41 -3.16
CA PHE A 80 2.12 0.32 -4.20
C PHE A 80 2.65 -0.59 -5.33
N TYR A 81 2.86 -1.89 -5.08
CA TYR A 81 3.27 -2.85 -6.12
C TYR A 81 2.12 -3.24 -7.04
N ALA A 82 0.88 -2.92 -6.66
CA ALA A 82 -0.28 -3.24 -7.46
C ALA A 82 -0.21 -2.58 -8.85
N SER A 83 -0.76 -3.25 -9.86
CA SER A 83 -0.93 -2.66 -11.18
C SER A 83 -1.72 -1.34 -11.13
N GLU A 84 -1.52 -0.46 -12.11
CA GLU A 84 -2.24 0.83 -12.19
C GLU A 84 -3.77 0.67 -12.17
N LYS A 85 -4.28 -0.42 -12.76
CA LYS A 85 -5.71 -0.78 -12.70
C LYS A 85 -6.17 -1.00 -11.25
N LEU A 86 -5.37 -1.69 -10.44
CA LEU A 86 -5.68 -1.96 -9.04
C LEU A 86 -5.46 -0.75 -8.14
N LYS A 87 -4.52 0.15 -8.47
CA LYS A 87 -4.38 1.46 -7.81
C LYS A 87 -5.58 2.39 -8.05
N ALA A 88 -6.43 2.08 -9.02
CA ALA A 88 -7.72 2.73 -9.24
C ALA A 88 -8.91 1.97 -8.61
N ASP A 89 -8.68 0.82 -7.98
CA ASP A 89 -9.70 0.03 -7.29
C ASP A 89 -9.88 0.55 -5.86
N LYS A 90 -11.07 1.09 -5.58
CA LYS A 90 -11.38 1.68 -4.27
C LYS A 90 -11.27 0.68 -3.13
N GLU A 91 -11.71 -0.57 -3.32
CA GLU A 91 -11.68 -1.58 -2.26
C GLU A 91 -10.25 -1.95 -1.88
N LEU A 92 -9.38 -2.13 -2.87
CA LEU A 92 -7.96 -2.44 -2.64
C LEU A 92 -7.25 -1.27 -1.95
N ILE A 93 -7.47 -0.04 -2.41
CA ILE A 93 -6.89 1.14 -1.77
C ILE A 93 -7.43 1.28 -0.34
N MET A 94 -8.72 1.05 -0.11
CA MET A 94 -9.31 1.11 1.24
C MET A 94 -8.78 0.01 2.18
N ALA A 95 -8.43 -1.16 1.67
CA ALA A 95 -7.83 -2.23 2.45
C ALA A 95 -6.43 -1.86 2.97
N SER A 96 -5.71 -0.99 2.26
CA SER A 96 -4.35 -0.57 2.61
C SER A 96 -4.30 0.77 3.35
N VAL A 97 -5.08 1.76 2.90
CA VAL A 97 -4.97 3.16 3.33
C VAL A 97 -5.32 3.40 4.79
N LYS A 98 -6.13 2.51 5.39
CA LYS A 98 -6.53 2.58 6.81
C LYS A 98 -5.34 2.39 7.74
N ASP A 99 -4.44 1.49 7.38
CA ASP A 99 -3.25 1.15 8.16
C ASP A 99 -1.97 1.79 7.59
N CYS A 100 -2.00 2.19 6.32
CA CYS A 100 -0.91 2.91 5.65
C CYS A 100 -1.44 4.13 4.87
N GLY A 101 -1.56 5.28 5.54
CA GLY A 101 -2.08 6.50 4.90
C GLY A 101 -1.31 6.89 3.63
N GLN A 102 0.00 6.58 3.56
CA GLN A 102 0.85 6.80 2.38
C GLN A 102 0.32 6.17 1.09
N THR A 103 -0.51 5.14 1.17
CA THR A 103 -1.16 4.52 0.02
C THR A 103 -1.93 5.52 -0.85
N LEU A 104 -2.44 6.61 -0.26
CA LEU A 104 -3.09 7.69 -1.01
C LEU A 104 -2.20 8.27 -2.11
N TYR A 105 -0.88 8.33 -1.91
CA TYR A 105 0.06 8.84 -2.91
C TYR A 105 0.03 8.04 -4.22
N TYR A 106 -0.16 6.73 -4.13
CA TYR A 106 -0.16 5.81 -5.27
C TYR A 106 -1.55 5.59 -5.86
N ALA A 107 -2.61 6.05 -5.17
CA ALA A 107 -3.97 5.91 -5.65
C ALA A 107 -4.20 6.75 -6.92
N SER A 108 -5.12 6.30 -7.78
CA SER A 108 -5.52 7.05 -8.97
C SER A 108 -6.01 8.47 -8.61
N GLU A 109 -5.93 9.41 -9.55
CA GLU A 109 -6.42 10.79 -9.32
C GLU A 109 -7.87 10.83 -8.85
N LYS A 110 -8.71 9.93 -9.39
CA LYS A 110 -10.10 9.78 -8.98
C LYS A 110 -10.23 9.42 -7.50
N LEU A 111 -9.38 8.53 -6.99
CA LEU A 111 -9.39 8.14 -5.57
C LEU A 111 -8.71 9.17 -4.66
N ARG A 112 -7.75 9.95 -5.19
CA ARG A 112 -7.22 11.14 -4.52
C ARG A 112 -8.23 12.29 -4.43
N ASP A 113 -9.32 12.21 -5.18
CA ASP A 113 -10.50 13.07 -5.06
C ASP A 113 -11.72 12.35 -4.44
N ASP A 114 -11.57 11.12 -3.95
CA ASP A 114 -12.64 10.41 -3.23
C ASP A 114 -12.60 10.77 -1.75
N GLU A 115 -13.70 11.34 -1.24
CA GLU A 115 -13.76 11.84 0.14
C GLU A 115 -13.53 10.73 1.17
N GLU A 116 -14.07 9.54 0.96
CA GLU A 116 -13.94 8.42 1.92
C GLU A 116 -12.49 7.94 1.99
N VAL A 117 -11.84 7.78 0.82
CA VAL A 117 -10.44 7.37 0.73
C VAL A 117 -9.53 8.41 1.37
N VAL A 118 -9.70 9.69 1.04
CA VAL A 118 -8.88 10.77 1.61
C VAL A 118 -9.10 10.89 3.11
N ARG A 119 -10.34 10.84 3.58
CA ARG A 119 -10.67 10.88 5.02
C ARG A 119 -9.96 9.76 5.78
N ALA A 120 -10.01 8.52 5.26
CA ALA A 120 -9.31 7.39 5.87
C ALA A 120 -7.78 7.62 5.90
N ALA A 121 -7.22 8.11 4.80
CA ALA A 121 -5.78 8.37 4.70
C ALA A 121 -5.30 9.43 5.69
N VAL A 122 -6.02 10.56 5.82
CA VAL A 122 -5.61 11.65 6.72
C VAL A 122 -5.87 11.32 8.19
N ALA A 123 -6.86 10.48 8.49
CA ALA A 123 -7.08 9.97 9.85
C ALA A 123 -5.90 9.08 10.32
N ASN A 124 -5.30 8.31 9.41
CA ASN A 124 -4.08 7.56 9.68
C ASN A 124 -2.85 8.48 9.75
N LYS A 125 -2.69 9.38 8.76
CA LYS A 125 -1.53 10.28 8.63
C LYS A 125 -1.90 11.62 7.97
N GLY A 126 -2.20 12.63 8.77
CA GLY A 126 -2.71 13.95 8.37
C GLY A 126 -1.87 14.68 7.32
N ILE A 127 -0.54 14.57 7.37
CA ILE A 127 0.34 15.20 6.36
C ILE A 127 0.09 14.70 4.93
N ILE A 128 -0.55 13.54 4.79
CA ILE A 128 -0.84 12.93 3.49
C ILE A 128 -1.91 13.69 2.71
N ILE A 129 -2.64 14.62 3.36
CA ILE A 129 -3.60 15.51 2.70
C ILE A 129 -3.00 16.27 1.51
N LYS A 130 -1.66 16.45 1.48
CA LYS A 130 -0.93 17.04 0.35
C LYS A 130 -1.14 16.33 -0.99
N TYR A 131 -1.51 15.05 -0.96
CA TYR A 131 -1.79 14.26 -2.16
C TYR A 131 -3.26 14.24 -2.55
N ALA A 132 -4.15 14.73 -1.68
CA ALA A 132 -5.56 14.89 -2.02
C ALA A 132 -5.75 15.97 -3.09
N SER A 133 -6.87 15.88 -3.82
CA SER A 133 -7.26 16.88 -4.80
C SER A 133 -7.34 18.28 -4.18
N TYR A 134 -7.22 19.33 -5.00
CA TYR A 134 -7.41 20.70 -4.51
C TYR A 134 -8.78 20.89 -3.83
N ARG A 135 -9.83 20.26 -4.39
CA ARG A 135 -11.19 20.26 -3.82
C ARG A 135 -11.21 19.73 -2.39
N LEU A 136 -10.58 18.58 -2.14
CA LEU A 136 -10.57 17.97 -0.81
C LEU A 136 -9.57 18.63 0.15
N ARG A 137 -8.50 19.26 -0.35
CA ARG A 137 -7.66 20.16 0.45
C ARG A 137 -8.38 21.46 0.86
N ASN A 138 -9.50 21.77 0.21
CA ASN A 138 -10.41 22.86 0.57
C ASN A 138 -11.62 22.37 1.39
N ASN A 139 -11.72 21.08 1.71
CA ASN A 139 -12.79 20.54 2.53
C ASN A 139 -12.44 20.75 4.02
N LYS A 140 -13.25 21.57 4.69
CA LYS A 140 -13.05 21.95 6.10
C LYS A 140 -13.02 20.74 7.04
N GLU A 141 -13.90 19.76 6.86
CA GLU A 141 -13.97 18.60 7.74
C GLU A 141 -12.77 17.66 7.57
N ILE A 142 -12.31 17.44 6.32
CA ILE A 142 -11.06 16.69 6.07
C ILE A 142 -9.85 17.43 6.64
N ALA A 143 -9.81 18.76 6.49
CA ALA A 143 -8.71 19.57 7.00
C ALA A 143 -8.60 19.53 8.53
N LYS A 144 -9.73 19.57 9.24
CA LYS A 144 -9.77 19.41 10.70
C LYS A 144 -9.15 18.07 11.12
N ILE A 145 -9.61 16.96 10.53
CA ILE A 145 -9.07 15.61 10.81
C ILE A 145 -7.56 15.57 10.54
N ALA A 146 -7.13 16.09 9.40
CA ALA A 146 -5.72 16.09 9.03
C ALA A 146 -4.86 16.91 10.01
N MET A 147 -5.35 18.05 10.48
CA MET A 147 -4.63 18.93 11.41
C MET A 147 -4.63 18.40 12.85
N GLU A 148 -5.70 17.74 13.28
CA GLU A 148 -5.76 17.02 14.56
C GLU A 148 -4.73 15.89 14.61
N GLN A 149 -4.56 15.18 13.48
CA GLN A 149 -3.55 14.12 13.36
C GLN A 149 -2.12 14.69 13.26
N ASP A 150 -1.91 15.70 12.41
CA ASP A 150 -0.61 16.34 12.21
C ASP A 150 -0.78 17.81 11.81
N LYS A 151 -0.44 18.73 12.72
CA LYS A 151 -0.51 20.19 12.51
C LYS A 151 0.22 20.67 11.25
N ARG A 152 1.26 19.96 10.79
CA ARG A 152 1.98 20.31 9.54
C ARG A 152 1.09 20.16 8.31
N ALA A 153 -0.05 19.46 8.40
CA ALA A 153 -1.06 19.38 7.35
C ALA A 153 -1.56 20.78 6.93
N TYR A 154 -1.57 21.75 7.85
CA TYR A 154 -1.94 23.15 7.58
C TYR A 154 -1.21 23.72 6.35
N GLN A 155 0.07 23.40 6.16
CA GLN A 155 0.85 23.95 5.04
C GLN A 155 0.28 23.58 3.66
N PHE A 156 -0.43 22.45 3.58
CA PHE A 156 -0.96 21.89 2.34
C PHE A 156 -2.40 22.28 2.03
N LEU A 157 -3.11 22.88 2.99
CA LEU A 157 -4.43 23.45 2.78
C LEU A 157 -4.40 24.59 1.76
N THR A 158 -5.54 24.82 1.12
CA THR A 158 -5.75 25.91 0.18
C THR A 158 -5.61 27.28 0.85
N LYS A 159 -5.41 28.34 0.06
CA LYS A 159 -5.27 29.71 0.59
C LYS A 159 -6.57 30.17 1.23
N GLU A 160 -7.68 29.78 0.63
CA GLU A 160 -9.04 30.07 1.03
C GLU A 160 -9.32 29.46 2.40
N LEU A 161 -9.05 28.17 2.58
CA LEU A 161 -9.32 27.47 3.83
C LEU A 161 -8.38 27.91 4.97
N LYS A 162 -7.16 28.37 4.66
CA LYS A 162 -6.26 28.99 5.63
C LYS A 162 -6.79 30.31 6.22
N GLN A 163 -7.79 30.93 5.60
CA GLN A 163 -8.45 32.11 6.16
C GLN A 163 -9.62 31.77 7.09
N ASP A 164 -10.08 30.51 7.13
CA ASP A 164 -11.15 30.06 8.03
C ASP A 164 -10.69 30.11 9.49
N GLU A 165 -11.50 30.72 10.36
CA GLU A 165 -11.14 30.98 11.76
C GLU A 165 -11.05 29.69 12.60
N GLU A 166 -11.85 28.66 12.30
CA GLU A 166 -11.72 27.36 12.99
C GLU A 166 -10.41 26.68 12.59
N ILE A 167 -10.04 26.75 11.30
CA ILE A 167 -8.79 26.19 10.80
C ILE A 167 -7.57 26.92 11.39
N LYS A 168 -7.63 28.26 11.51
CA LYS A 168 -6.58 29.04 12.19
C LYS A 168 -6.44 28.64 13.66
N ALA A 169 -7.55 28.46 14.37
CA ALA A 169 -7.54 28.08 15.78
C ALA A 169 -6.86 26.71 16.02
N LEU A 170 -7.01 25.76 15.08
CA LEU A 170 -6.37 24.45 15.17
C LEU A 170 -4.85 24.47 14.94
N LYS A 171 -4.32 25.53 14.32
CA LYS A 171 -2.88 25.66 14.09
C LYS A 171 -2.10 25.67 15.40
N GLY A 172 -2.67 26.29 16.45
CA GLY A 172 -2.16 26.40 17.83
C GLY A 172 -0.66 26.60 17.92
#